data_AF-A0A3C0A4X9-F1
#
_entry.id   AF-A0A3C0A4X9-F1
#
_cell.length_a   1.000
_cell.length_b   1.000
_cell.length_c   1.000
_cell.angle_alpha   90.00
_cell.angle_beta   90.00
_cell.angle_gamma   90.00
#
_symmetry.space_group_name_H-M   'P 1'
#
loop_
_entity.id
_entity.type
_entity.pdbx_description
1 polymer ?
#
loop_
_entity_poly.entity_id
_entity_poly.type
_entity_poly.pdbx_seq_one_letter_code
_entity_poly.pdbx_strand_id
1 'polypeptide(L)'
;MKNLKFLLPIVALTLLLGTACDNDDDSSQDNFIPARDRAEENIDSTLEVERYLTTHFYNYEEFENPPAGFDFKIRFDTINDANADKIPLIQHPNIYSKMVQDRVNEDVSYKLYYLKVIEGSGDQPSFPDIVRINYEGTYVVDEEGINGNKLFDSSVTPIQFDLTSIVNGLQDALIEFKAATGFISNDDGTVSYEGFGVGAVFMQSGLGYYVNPPPGSAVAIPVYSQLIFTFQLFETEIGDQDGDGVPSVLEDVNGNGLEEDDDTDSDNRSNYVDPDDDGDGRPTEDEIEINEDGTITFPDTDGDGVVDYLDSDS
;
A
#
# COMPACT_ATOMS: atom_id res chain seq x y z
N MET A 1 -43.49 68.53 -5.05
CA MET A 1 -44.27 68.46 -3.79
C MET A 1 -43.33 67.91 -2.72
N LYS A 2 -43.25 68.63 -1.61
CA LYS A 2 -42.30 68.44 -0.51
C LYS A 2 -42.71 67.24 0.34
N ASN A 3 -41.72 66.53 0.88
CA ASN A 3 -41.57 66.12 2.29
C ASN A 3 -41.05 64.68 2.40
N LEU A 4 -39.91 64.50 3.08
CA LEU A 4 -39.89 63.71 4.31
C LEU A 4 -38.62 64.01 5.11
N LYS A 5 -38.80 64.48 6.35
CA LYS A 5 -37.77 64.46 7.40
C LYS A 5 -38.30 63.59 8.55
N PHE A 6 -37.47 62.63 8.95
CA PHE A 6 -37.22 62.09 10.30
C PHE A 6 -38.38 61.87 11.27
N LEU A 7 -38.49 60.63 11.78
CA LEU A 7 -38.57 60.29 13.21
C LEU A 7 -38.69 58.74 13.39
N LEU A 8 -37.67 58.11 13.97
CA LEU A 8 -37.82 56.96 14.89
C LEU A 8 -38.11 57.52 16.30
N PRO A 9 -38.55 56.76 17.34
CA PRO A 9 -38.65 55.30 17.47
C PRO A 9 -40.00 54.82 18.08
N ILE A 10 -40.23 53.51 18.23
CA ILE A 10 -40.87 52.88 19.41
C ILE A 10 -40.70 51.36 19.30
N VAL A 11 -40.04 50.83 20.33
CA VAL A 11 -39.94 49.40 20.65
C VAL A 11 -41.31 48.91 21.11
N ALA A 12 -41.85 47.89 20.46
CA ALA A 12 -42.93 47.07 20.99
C ALA A 12 -42.59 45.60 20.73
N LEU A 13 -42.23 44.93 21.82
CA LEU A 13 -41.96 43.52 21.96
C LEU A 13 -43.22 42.73 21.60
N THR A 14 -43.22 42.04 20.45
CA THR A 14 -44.14 40.93 20.18
C THR A 14 -43.34 39.68 19.88
N LEU A 15 -43.39 38.76 20.84
CA LEU A 15 -42.92 37.39 20.75
C LEU A 15 -43.72 36.67 19.65
N LEU A 16 -43.20 36.70 18.42
CA LEU A 16 -43.65 35.85 17.33
C LEU A 16 -42.85 34.55 17.42
N LEU A 17 -43.54 33.48 17.81
CA LEU A 17 -43.09 32.11 17.63
C LEU A 17 -42.68 31.94 16.17
N GLY A 18 -41.41 31.59 15.96
CA GLY A 18 -40.85 31.42 14.63
C GLY A 18 -41.53 30.28 13.88
N THR A 19 -42.25 30.61 12.83
CA THR A 19 -42.30 29.80 11.62
C THR A 19 -41.44 30.52 10.59
N ALA A 20 -40.14 30.26 10.63
CA ALA A 20 -39.25 30.54 9.52
C ALA A 20 -39.03 29.21 8.81
N CYS A 21 -39.86 28.96 7.81
CA CYS A 21 -39.41 28.24 6.64
C CYS A 21 -39.03 29.36 5.69
N ASP A 22 -37.73 29.62 5.56
CA ASP A 22 -37.18 30.18 4.34
C ASP A 22 -35.96 29.34 4.00
N ASN A 23 -35.90 28.98 2.72
CA ASN A 23 -34.84 28.20 2.13
C ASN A 23 -33.52 28.95 2.31
N ASP A 24 -32.52 28.28 2.87
CA ASP A 24 -31.14 28.53 2.51
C ASP A 24 -30.51 27.18 2.16
N ASP A 25 -29.97 27.14 0.95
CA ASP A 25 -29.21 26.05 0.36
C ASP A 25 -28.01 25.74 1.25
N ASP A 26 -28.18 24.87 2.24
CA ASP A 26 -27.07 24.37 3.01
C ASP A 26 -26.46 23.18 2.26
N SER A 27 -25.49 23.57 1.44
CA SER A 27 -24.20 22.91 1.21
C SER A 27 -24.16 21.42 1.49
N SER A 28 -23.81 20.66 0.44
CA SER A 28 -23.22 19.31 0.49
C SER A 28 -22.87 18.87 1.92
N GLN A 29 -23.79 18.13 2.55
CA GLN A 29 -23.40 17.21 3.62
C GLN A 29 -22.48 16.21 2.94
N ASP A 30 -21.20 16.57 2.89
CA ASP A 30 -20.12 15.67 2.59
C ASP A 30 -20.35 14.48 3.53
N ASN A 31 -20.51 13.28 2.96
CA ASN A 31 -20.68 12.05 3.71
C ASN A 31 -19.37 11.71 4.42
N PHE A 32 -18.97 12.54 5.39
CA PHE A 32 -17.76 12.36 6.18
C PHE A 32 -17.97 11.17 7.11
N ILE A 33 -17.37 10.03 6.77
CA ILE A 33 -17.28 8.88 7.66
C ILE A 33 -15.99 9.10 8.48
N PRO A 34 -16.08 9.40 9.79
CA PRO A 34 -14.90 9.58 10.60
C PRO A 34 -14.08 8.30 10.66
N ALA A 35 -12.76 8.45 10.62
CA ALA A 35 -11.82 7.37 10.88
C ALA A 35 -12.10 6.75 12.25
N ARG A 36 -12.31 5.43 12.28
CA ARG A 36 -12.34 4.64 13.51
C ARG A 36 -10.96 4.65 14.15
N ASP A 37 -10.90 4.35 15.44
CA ASP A 37 -9.63 4.09 16.10
C ASP A 37 -8.96 2.86 15.48
N ARG A 38 -7.69 2.99 15.08
CA ARG A 38 -6.97 1.95 14.36
C ARG A 38 -6.71 0.71 15.23
N ALA A 39 -6.53 0.88 16.54
CA ALA A 39 -6.33 -0.25 17.45
C ALA A 39 -7.64 -1.03 17.65
N GLU A 40 -8.77 -0.34 17.79
CA GLU A 40 -10.09 -0.98 17.88
C GLU A 40 -10.45 -1.70 16.58
N GLU A 41 -10.27 -1.04 15.42
CA GLU A 41 -10.60 -1.61 14.11
C GLU A 41 -9.71 -2.80 13.73
N ASN A 42 -8.44 -2.82 14.17
CA ASN A 42 -7.53 -3.95 13.94
C ASN A 42 -8.06 -5.26 14.54
N ILE A 43 -8.77 -5.20 15.68
CA ILE A 43 -9.34 -6.39 16.32
C ILE A 43 -10.36 -7.06 15.39
N ASP A 44 -11.32 -6.28 14.88
CA ASP A 44 -12.38 -6.79 14.00
C ASP A 44 -11.79 -7.20 12.64
N SER A 45 -10.94 -6.35 12.04
CA SER A 45 -10.26 -6.65 10.79
C SER A 45 -9.43 -7.95 10.85
N THR A 46 -8.75 -8.21 11.96
CA THR A 46 -7.97 -9.45 12.15
C THR A 46 -8.89 -10.67 12.22
N LEU A 47 -10.03 -10.58 12.91
CA LEU A 47 -11.01 -11.67 12.96
C LEU A 47 -11.60 -11.99 11.58
N GLU A 48 -11.80 -10.99 10.73
CA GLU A 48 -12.29 -11.17 9.36
C GLU A 48 -11.24 -11.85 8.47
N VAL A 49 -9.98 -11.40 8.53
CA VAL A 49 -8.87 -12.04 7.81
C VAL A 49 -8.69 -13.50 8.26
N GLU A 50 -8.65 -13.77 9.56
CA GLU A 50 -8.48 -15.14 10.08
C GLU A 50 -9.68 -16.05 9.77
N ARG A 51 -10.89 -15.49 9.76
CA ARG A 51 -12.09 -16.21 9.30
C ARG A 51 -11.94 -16.59 7.84
N TYR A 52 -11.53 -15.67 6.96
CA TYR A 52 -11.28 -15.95 5.55
C TYR A 52 -10.27 -17.09 5.40
N LEU A 53 -9.13 -17.00 6.07
CA LEU A 53 -8.08 -18.03 6.03
C LEU A 53 -8.55 -19.39 6.57
N THR A 54 -9.49 -19.41 7.51
CA THR A 54 -10.04 -20.64 8.09
C THR A 54 -11.09 -21.31 7.19
N THR A 55 -11.80 -20.52 6.38
CA THR A 55 -12.91 -21.01 5.56
C THR A 55 -12.56 -21.20 4.09
N HIS A 56 -11.38 -20.74 3.65
CA HIS A 56 -10.94 -20.84 2.26
C HIS A 56 -9.70 -21.71 2.10
N PHE A 57 -9.54 -22.23 0.88
CA PHE A 57 -8.34 -22.89 0.39
C PHE A 57 -7.96 -22.29 -0.97
N TYR A 58 -6.77 -22.60 -1.48
CA TYR A 58 -6.36 -22.22 -2.84
C TYR A 58 -6.15 -23.44 -3.74
N ASN A 59 -5.96 -23.23 -5.03
CA ASN A 59 -5.67 -24.26 -6.04
C ASN A 59 -4.29 -24.95 -5.89
N TYR A 60 -3.85 -25.31 -4.68
CA TYR A 60 -2.52 -25.89 -4.40
C TYR A 60 -2.20 -27.15 -5.21
N GLU A 61 -3.20 -27.99 -5.50
CA GLU A 61 -3.00 -29.21 -6.30
C GLU A 61 -2.57 -28.88 -7.75
N GLU A 62 -3.02 -27.75 -8.30
CA GLU A 62 -2.57 -27.27 -9.62
C GLU A 62 -1.13 -26.79 -9.58
N PHE A 63 -0.66 -26.24 -8.45
CA PHE A 63 0.75 -25.88 -8.28
C PHE A 63 1.64 -27.11 -8.05
N GLU A 64 1.15 -28.13 -7.33
CA GLU A 64 1.85 -29.40 -7.12
C GLU A 64 1.93 -30.25 -8.39
N ASN A 65 0.89 -30.20 -9.23
CA ASN A 65 0.83 -30.91 -10.50
C ASN A 65 0.37 -29.97 -11.64
N PRO A 66 1.25 -29.08 -12.12
CA PRO A 66 0.89 -28.06 -13.12
C PRO A 66 0.32 -28.67 -14.41
N PRO A 67 -0.92 -28.32 -14.79
CA PRO A 67 -1.45 -28.71 -16.09
C PRO A 67 -0.69 -28.01 -17.23
N ALA A 68 -0.81 -28.55 -18.45
CA ALA A 68 -0.23 -27.90 -19.63
C ALA A 68 -0.84 -26.50 -19.83
N GLY A 69 0.01 -25.47 -19.90
CA GLY A 69 -0.43 -24.09 -20.04
C GLY A 69 -0.98 -23.46 -18.75
N PHE A 70 -0.61 -24.01 -17.58
CA PHE A 70 -0.94 -23.39 -16.29
C PHE A 70 -0.44 -21.94 -16.23
N ASP A 71 -1.32 -21.03 -15.81
CA ASP A 71 -1.05 -19.59 -15.79
C ASP A 71 -0.45 -19.10 -14.46
N PHE A 72 -0.21 -20.01 -13.53
CA PHE A 72 0.34 -19.72 -12.20
C PHE A 72 -0.47 -18.69 -11.40
N LYS A 73 -1.76 -18.53 -11.70
CA LYS A 73 -2.66 -17.68 -10.91
C LYS A 73 -3.18 -18.43 -9.69
N ILE A 74 -3.14 -17.75 -8.55
CA ILE A 74 -3.76 -18.24 -7.31
C ILE A 74 -5.26 -18.01 -7.42
N ARG A 75 -6.04 -19.04 -7.11
CA ARG A 75 -7.50 -19.00 -7.07
C ARG A 75 -7.98 -19.52 -5.73
N PHE A 76 -8.78 -18.73 -5.05
CA PHE A 76 -9.39 -19.11 -3.77
C PHE A 76 -10.78 -19.69 -3.97
N ASP A 77 -11.14 -20.64 -3.13
CA ASP A 77 -12.48 -21.20 -3.05
C ASP A 77 -12.85 -21.48 -1.59
N THR A 78 -14.14 -21.49 -1.30
CA THR A 78 -14.68 -21.70 0.04
C THR A 78 -14.83 -23.19 0.34
N ILE A 79 -14.45 -23.59 1.54
CA ILE A 79 -14.63 -24.96 2.03
C ILE A 79 -16.11 -25.21 2.30
N ASN A 80 -16.60 -26.33 1.79
CA ASN A 80 -17.96 -26.80 1.88
C ASN A 80 -17.98 -28.35 1.89
N ASP A 81 -19.17 -28.94 1.95
CA ASP A 81 -19.32 -30.41 2.05
C ASP A 81 -18.69 -31.18 0.87
N ALA A 82 -18.59 -30.58 -0.32
CA ALA A 82 -18.04 -31.24 -1.51
C ALA A 82 -16.51 -31.27 -1.56
N ASN A 83 -15.84 -30.41 -0.77
CA ASN A 83 -14.38 -30.27 -0.72
C ASN A 83 -13.88 -30.22 0.74
N ALA A 84 -14.59 -30.87 1.66
CA ALA A 84 -14.33 -30.85 3.10
C ALA A 84 -12.98 -31.45 3.52
N ASP A 85 -12.32 -32.16 2.61
CA ASP A 85 -10.97 -32.71 2.77
C ASP A 85 -9.84 -31.71 2.43
N LYS A 86 -10.18 -30.54 1.87
CA LYS A 86 -9.20 -29.50 1.56
C LYS A 86 -8.61 -28.88 2.83
N ILE A 87 -7.31 -28.59 2.77
CA ILE A 87 -6.58 -27.91 3.85
C ILE A 87 -6.95 -26.42 3.84
N PRO A 88 -7.49 -25.86 4.93
CA PRO A 88 -7.70 -24.41 5.06
C PRO A 88 -6.39 -23.62 4.95
N LEU A 89 -6.44 -22.41 4.38
CA LEU A 89 -5.27 -21.53 4.26
C LEU A 89 -4.54 -21.36 5.60
N ILE A 90 -5.28 -21.12 6.69
CA ILE A 90 -4.69 -20.89 8.02
C ILE A 90 -3.86 -22.06 8.54
N GLN A 91 -4.07 -23.27 8.01
CA GLN A 91 -3.34 -24.49 8.36
C GLN A 91 -2.33 -24.91 7.27
N HIS A 92 -2.32 -24.21 6.14
CA HIS A 92 -1.48 -24.57 5.00
C HIS A 92 -0.01 -24.20 5.30
N PRO A 93 0.97 -25.08 5.01
CA PRO A 93 2.38 -24.84 5.35
C PRO A 93 2.99 -23.61 4.65
N ASN A 94 2.39 -23.15 3.56
CA ASN A 94 2.82 -21.97 2.80
C ASN A 94 2.19 -20.66 3.28
N ILE A 95 1.34 -20.68 4.31
CA ILE A 95 0.88 -19.46 4.97
C ILE A 95 1.91 -19.06 6.02
N TYR A 96 2.37 -17.82 5.90
CA TYR A 96 3.29 -17.17 6.82
C TYR A 96 2.62 -15.93 7.40
N SER A 97 3.22 -15.41 8.47
CA SER A 97 2.80 -14.13 9.04
C SER A 97 3.97 -13.38 9.64
N LYS A 98 3.95 -12.05 9.58
CA LYS A 98 4.88 -11.16 10.29
C LYS A 98 4.14 -10.02 10.99
N MET A 99 4.77 -9.42 11.99
CA MET A 99 4.26 -8.17 12.55
C MET A 99 4.75 -7.02 11.68
N VAL A 100 3.85 -6.11 11.32
CA VAL A 100 4.15 -4.87 10.59
C VAL A 100 3.58 -3.68 11.33
N GLN A 101 4.26 -2.55 11.23
CA GLN A 101 3.92 -1.31 11.90
C GLN A 101 2.83 -0.57 11.12
N ASP A 102 1.90 0.08 11.81
CA ASP A 102 0.97 1.01 11.18
C ASP A 102 1.70 2.32 10.82
N ARG A 103 1.59 2.76 9.56
CA ARG A 103 2.25 3.98 9.07
C ARG A 103 1.54 5.29 9.41
N VAL A 104 0.44 5.22 10.16
CA VAL A 104 -0.32 6.39 10.62
C VAL A 104 -0.35 6.47 12.15
N ASN A 105 -0.34 5.34 12.84
CA ASN A 105 -0.32 5.27 14.29
C ASN A 105 0.75 4.29 14.79
N GLU A 106 1.91 4.80 15.15
CA GLU A 106 3.07 4.05 15.66
C GLU A 106 2.78 3.13 16.87
N ASP A 107 1.67 3.34 17.60
CA ASP A 107 1.28 2.44 18.70
C ASP A 107 0.53 1.17 18.23
N VAL A 108 0.21 1.05 16.93
CA VAL A 108 -0.57 -0.05 16.36
C VAL A 108 0.30 -0.92 15.45
N SER A 109 0.25 -2.23 15.64
CA SER A 109 0.88 -3.20 14.74
C SER A 109 -0.11 -4.27 14.30
N TYR A 110 0.10 -4.79 13.10
CA TYR A 110 -0.75 -5.79 12.47
C TYR A 110 0.01 -7.10 12.33
N LYS A 111 -0.69 -8.21 12.55
CA LYS A 111 -0.21 -9.52 12.13
C LYS A 111 -0.60 -9.73 10.66
N LEU A 112 0.29 -9.36 9.76
CA LEU A 112 0.09 -9.50 8.32
C LEU A 112 0.26 -10.97 7.91
N TYR A 113 -0.71 -11.50 7.19
CA TYR A 113 -0.67 -12.87 6.64
C TYR A 113 -0.36 -12.85 5.15
N TYR A 114 0.52 -13.73 4.70
CA TYR A 114 0.84 -13.89 3.28
C TYR A 114 1.05 -15.36 2.91
N LEU A 115 0.60 -15.72 1.70
CA LEU A 115 0.74 -17.03 1.10
C LEU A 115 1.93 -17.01 0.14
N LYS A 116 2.98 -17.77 0.45
CA LYS A 116 4.17 -17.91 -0.39
C LYS A 116 4.11 -19.23 -1.16
N VAL A 117 3.52 -19.20 -2.35
CA VAL A 117 3.36 -20.41 -3.19
C VAL A 117 4.66 -20.74 -3.92
N ILE A 118 5.28 -19.71 -4.51
CA ILE A 118 6.61 -19.78 -5.13
C ILE A 118 7.41 -18.60 -4.59
N GLU A 119 8.55 -18.87 -3.95
CA GLU A 119 9.40 -17.79 -3.41
C GLU A 119 9.98 -16.91 -4.52
N GLY A 120 10.34 -17.50 -5.66
CA GLY A 120 11.12 -16.87 -6.72
C GLY A 120 12.58 -17.30 -6.65
N SER A 121 13.39 -16.89 -7.64
CA SER A 121 14.78 -17.35 -7.76
C SER A 121 15.78 -16.25 -8.15
N GLY A 122 15.31 -15.06 -8.49
CA GLY A 122 16.13 -13.88 -8.73
C GLY A 122 16.35 -13.06 -7.46
N ASP A 123 16.48 -11.75 -7.66
CA ASP A 123 16.72 -10.78 -6.59
C ASP A 123 15.45 -10.51 -5.78
N GLN A 124 15.63 -10.14 -4.52
CA GLN A 124 14.57 -9.80 -3.58
C GLN A 124 14.42 -8.27 -3.55
N PRO A 125 13.22 -7.71 -3.78
CA PRO A 125 13.01 -6.27 -3.65
C PRO A 125 13.17 -5.84 -2.19
N SER A 126 13.71 -4.64 -2.01
CA SER A 126 13.67 -3.85 -0.78
C SER A 126 12.37 -3.05 -0.69
N PHE A 127 12.09 -2.45 0.47
CA PHE A 127 10.85 -1.71 0.69
C PHE A 127 10.61 -0.54 -0.29
N PRO A 128 11.60 0.23 -0.76
CA PRO A 128 11.34 1.34 -1.68
C PRO A 128 11.63 0.96 -3.13
N ASP A 129 11.84 -0.31 -3.44
CA ASP A 129 12.22 -0.72 -4.79
C ASP A 129 11.05 -0.57 -5.78
N ILE A 130 11.40 -0.59 -7.05
CA ILE A 130 10.44 -0.66 -8.15
C ILE A 130 10.28 -2.13 -8.53
N VAL A 131 9.04 -2.59 -8.74
CA VAL A 131 8.74 -3.97 -9.13
C VAL A 131 7.89 -4.06 -10.39
N ARG A 132 8.07 -5.13 -11.16
CA ARG A 132 7.17 -5.48 -12.28
C ARG A 132 6.35 -6.71 -11.95
N ILE A 133 5.03 -6.56 -11.89
CA ILE A 133 4.13 -7.63 -11.45
C ILE A 133 2.89 -7.79 -12.34
N ASN A 134 2.32 -8.99 -12.33
CA ASN A 134 0.89 -9.17 -12.54
C ASN A 134 0.20 -9.26 -11.18
N TYR A 135 -1.02 -8.75 -11.06
CA TYR A 135 -1.77 -8.83 -9.82
C TYR A 135 -3.28 -8.86 -10.02
N GLU A 136 -3.99 -9.28 -8.96
CA GLU A 136 -5.43 -9.12 -8.80
C GLU A 136 -5.72 -8.60 -7.39
N GLY A 137 -6.38 -7.45 -7.29
CA GLY A 137 -6.82 -6.83 -6.04
C GLY A 137 -8.32 -7.08 -5.81
N THR A 138 -8.64 -7.70 -4.69
CA THR A 138 -10.02 -7.98 -4.27
C THR A 138 -10.28 -7.49 -2.86
N TYR A 139 -11.53 -7.17 -2.52
CA TYR A 139 -11.95 -6.99 -1.13
C TYR A 139 -12.85 -8.14 -0.68
N VAL A 140 -12.74 -8.51 0.60
CA VAL A 140 -13.55 -9.55 1.23
C VAL A 140 -14.97 -9.02 1.41
N VAL A 141 -15.97 -9.84 1.06
CA VAL A 141 -17.38 -9.53 1.31
C VAL A 141 -17.92 -10.49 2.35
N ASP A 142 -18.33 -9.95 3.50
CA ASP A 142 -19.02 -10.70 4.57
C ASP A 142 -20.52 -10.33 4.63
N GLU A 143 -21.16 -10.27 3.45
CA GLU A 143 -22.60 -10.03 3.33
C GLU A 143 -23.35 -11.34 3.07
N GLU A 144 -24.40 -11.61 3.87
CA GLU A 144 -25.25 -12.78 3.69
C GLU A 144 -25.80 -12.86 2.25
N GLY A 145 -25.44 -13.92 1.54
CA GLY A 145 -25.93 -14.20 0.18
C GLY A 145 -25.06 -13.66 -0.95
N ILE A 146 -23.96 -12.96 -0.67
CA ILE A 146 -22.92 -12.67 -1.67
C ILE A 146 -21.79 -13.69 -1.53
N ASN A 147 -21.68 -14.57 -2.52
CA ASN A 147 -20.59 -15.55 -2.55
C ASN A 147 -19.37 -14.96 -3.27
N GLY A 148 -18.27 -14.84 -2.54
CA GLY A 148 -16.93 -14.55 -3.08
C GLY A 148 -16.52 -13.08 -3.01
N ASN A 149 -15.20 -12.89 -3.09
CA ASN A 149 -14.57 -11.57 -3.07
C ASN A 149 -14.98 -10.72 -4.27
N LYS A 150 -14.83 -9.41 -4.15
CA LYS A 150 -15.09 -8.47 -5.23
C LYS A 150 -13.77 -7.97 -5.80
N LEU A 151 -13.52 -8.30 -7.07
CA LEU A 151 -12.41 -7.77 -7.86
C LEU A 151 -12.62 -6.27 -8.11
N PHE A 152 -11.64 -5.46 -7.72
CA PHE A 152 -11.67 -4.01 -7.97
C PHE A 152 -10.56 -3.55 -8.93
N ASP A 153 -9.44 -4.30 -9.00
CA ASP A 153 -8.35 -4.00 -9.93
C ASP A 153 -7.57 -5.27 -10.32
N SER A 154 -6.96 -5.29 -11.50
CA SER A 154 -6.12 -6.40 -11.97
C SER A 154 -5.29 -6.03 -13.19
N SER A 155 -4.20 -6.78 -13.41
CA SER A 155 -3.44 -6.74 -14.65
C SER A 155 -3.37 -8.11 -15.33
N VAL A 156 -3.36 -8.08 -16.67
CA VAL A 156 -3.14 -9.27 -17.53
C VAL A 156 -1.81 -9.20 -18.28
N THR A 157 -1.19 -8.02 -18.31
CA THR A 157 0.16 -7.76 -18.78
C THR A 157 0.96 -7.17 -17.62
N PRO A 158 2.23 -7.56 -17.42
CA PRO A 158 3.02 -7.05 -16.31
C PRO A 158 3.06 -5.53 -16.30
N ILE A 159 2.84 -4.93 -15.14
CA ILE A 159 2.93 -3.48 -14.93
C ILE A 159 3.97 -3.18 -13.87
N GLN A 160 4.50 -1.96 -13.90
CA GLN A 160 5.46 -1.47 -12.92
C GLN A 160 4.74 -0.81 -11.76
N PHE A 161 5.17 -1.13 -10.54
CA PHE A 161 4.79 -0.42 -9.32
C PHE A 161 6.05 0.11 -8.64
N ASP A 162 5.95 1.35 -8.20
CA ASP A 162 6.81 1.90 -7.17
C ASP A 162 6.24 1.44 -5.82
N LEU A 163 7.04 0.72 -5.02
CA LEU A 163 6.57 0.12 -3.78
C LEU A 163 6.21 1.17 -2.71
N THR A 164 6.76 2.38 -2.79
CA THR A 164 6.43 3.52 -1.89
C THR A 164 5.02 4.08 -2.16
N SER A 165 4.45 3.76 -3.33
CA SER A 165 3.20 4.35 -3.82
C SER A 165 2.01 3.37 -3.84
N ILE A 166 2.15 2.21 -3.20
CA ILE A 166 1.09 1.19 -3.10
C ILE A 166 0.60 1.03 -1.66
N VAL A 167 -0.44 0.22 -1.46
CA VAL A 167 -0.93 -0.07 -0.11
C VAL A 167 0.11 -0.82 0.71
N ASN A 168 0.29 -0.37 1.96
CA ASN A 168 1.36 -0.77 2.86
C ASN A 168 1.51 -2.29 3.00
N GLY A 169 0.40 -3.00 3.20
CA GLY A 169 0.46 -4.45 3.35
C GLY A 169 0.90 -5.19 2.08
N LEU A 170 0.71 -4.63 0.88
CA LEU A 170 1.20 -5.22 -0.36
C LEU A 170 2.71 -5.02 -0.51
N GLN A 171 3.23 -3.82 -0.18
CA GLN A 171 4.67 -3.56 -0.10
C GLN A 171 5.33 -4.50 0.91
N ASP A 172 4.78 -4.57 2.13
CA ASP A 172 5.25 -5.46 3.20
C ASP A 172 5.29 -6.94 2.76
N ALA A 173 4.34 -7.36 1.94
CA ALA A 173 4.31 -8.73 1.43
C ALA A 173 5.29 -8.95 0.28
N LEU A 174 5.43 -8.01 -0.66
CA LEU A 174 6.26 -8.18 -1.86
C LEU A 174 7.74 -8.33 -1.51
N ILE A 175 8.24 -7.65 -0.47
CA ILE A 175 9.62 -7.79 0.03
C ILE A 175 9.92 -9.16 0.66
N GLU A 176 8.93 -10.05 0.77
CA GLU A 176 9.12 -11.44 1.23
C GLU A 176 9.36 -12.42 0.07
N PHE A 177 9.35 -11.95 -1.17
CA PHE A 177 9.45 -12.74 -2.39
C PHE A 177 10.68 -12.35 -3.20
N LYS A 178 10.98 -13.14 -4.23
CA LYS A 178 12.03 -12.89 -5.19
C LYS A 178 11.45 -12.77 -6.58
N ALA A 179 12.07 -11.93 -7.39
CA ALA A 179 11.77 -11.77 -8.79
C ALA A 179 12.19 -13.00 -9.61
N ALA A 180 11.94 -12.95 -10.92
CA ALA A 180 12.49 -13.91 -11.87
C ALA A 180 14.01 -13.77 -11.95
N THR A 181 14.70 -14.81 -12.41
CA THR A 181 16.14 -14.71 -12.73
C THR A 181 16.40 -13.94 -14.04
N GLY A 182 15.35 -13.56 -14.76
CA GLY A 182 15.40 -12.84 -16.02
C GLY A 182 14.17 -13.10 -16.88
N PHE A 183 14.22 -12.58 -18.11
CA PHE A 183 13.17 -12.76 -19.11
C PHE A 183 13.72 -13.25 -20.45
N ILE A 184 12.84 -13.90 -21.21
CA ILE A 184 13.08 -14.34 -22.59
C ILE A 184 12.20 -13.50 -23.51
N SER A 185 12.81 -12.83 -24.49
CA SER A 185 12.07 -12.15 -25.55
C SER A 185 11.68 -13.16 -26.64
N ASN A 186 10.39 -13.27 -26.92
CA ASN A 186 9.85 -14.16 -27.93
C ASN A 186 9.77 -13.49 -29.31
N ASP A 187 9.80 -14.28 -30.38
CA ASP A 187 9.71 -13.80 -31.77
C ASP A 187 8.40 -13.05 -32.10
N ASP A 188 7.35 -13.24 -31.29
CA ASP A 188 6.06 -12.58 -31.42
C ASP A 188 5.98 -11.23 -30.68
N GLY A 189 7.08 -10.80 -30.06
CA GLY A 189 7.18 -9.55 -29.31
C GLY A 189 6.70 -9.64 -27.86
N THR A 190 6.32 -10.82 -27.38
CA THR A 190 6.01 -11.06 -25.96
C THR A 190 7.28 -11.35 -25.16
N VAL A 191 7.17 -11.25 -23.84
CA VAL A 191 8.22 -11.68 -22.90
C VAL A 191 7.72 -12.86 -22.06
N SER A 192 8.64 -13.73 -21.68
CA SER A 192 8.37 -14.85 -20.77
C SER A 192 9.36 -14.82 -19.61
N TYR A 193 8.87 -15.13 -18.42
CA TYR A 193 9.65 -15.14 -17.19
C TYR A 193 9.76 -16.56 -16.66
N GLU A 194 10.92 -16.90 -16.09
CA GLU A 194 11.14 -18.17 -15.41
C GLU A 194 11.61 -17.90 -13.97
N GLY A 195 11.14 -18.73 -13.02
CA GLY A 195 11.53 -18.61 -11.62
C GLY A 195 11.02 -17.35 -10.91
N PHE A 196 9.93 -16.75 -11.38
CA PHE A 196 9.27 -15.60 -10.73
C PHE A 196 8.55 -16.01 -9.44
N GLY A 197 8.43 -15.08 -8.49
CA GLY A 197 7.67 -15.28 -7.25
C GLY A 197 6.17 -15.29 -7.50
N VAL A 198 5.43 -16.12 -6.74
CA VAL A 198 3.96 -16.19 -6.80
C VAL A 198 3.41 -16.23 -5.38
N GLY A 199 2.55 -15.28 -5.07
CA GLY A 199 2.04 -15.14 -3.71
C GLY A 199 0.72 -14.40 -3.60
N ALA A 200 0.23 -14.35 -2.37
CA ALA A 200 -0.91 -13.55 -2.01
C ALA A 200 -0.71 -12.91 -0.63
N VAL A 201 -1.36 -11.78 -0.39
CA VAL A 201 -1.39 -11.12 0.92
C VAL A 201 -2.83 -10.88 1.36
N PHE A 202 -3.09 -11.03 2.65
CA PHE A 202 -4.39 -10.84 3.28
C PHE A 202 -4.27 -9.70 4.31
N MET A 203 -4.85 -8.55 3.99
CA MET A 203 -4.60 -7.30 4.69
C MET A 203 -5.80 -6.91 5.54
N GLN A 204 -5.53 -6.62 6.82
CA GLN A 204 -6.40 -5.82 7.66
C GLN A 204 -6.62 -4.45 7.02
N SER A 205 -7.75 -3.81 7.32
CA SER A 205 -8.15 -2.58 6.65
C SER A 205 -7.17 -1.41 6.84
N GLY A 206 -6.47 -1.37 7.97
CA GLY A 206 -5.46 -0.37 8.29
C GLY A 206 -4.17 -0.46 7.46
N LEU A 207 -3.89 -1.62 6.84
CA LEU A 207 -2.80 -1.83 5.88
C LEU A 207 -3.23 -1.65 4.41
N GLY A 208 -4.53 -1.43 4.20
CA GLY A 208 -5.13 -1.15 2.90
C GLY A 208 -5.54 0.32 2.80
N TYR A 209 -6.66 0.57 2.13
CA TYR A 209 -7.14 1.93 1.90
C TYR A 209 -7.82 2.58 3.11
N TYR A 210 -8.10 1.83 4.18
CA TYR A 210 -8.79 2.27 5.39
C TYR A 210 -10.04 3.13 5.11
N VAL A 211 -9.95 4.47 5.17
CA VAL A 211 -11.05 5.42 4.89
C VAL A 211 -10.97 6.13 3.54
N ASN A 212 -9.89 5.92 2.78
CA ASN A 212 -9.59 6.63 1.53
C ASN A 212 -9.45 5.66 0.33
N PRO A 213 -10.49 4.87 -0.02
CA PRO A 213 -10.43 4.02 -1.20
C PRO A 213 -10.25 4.85 -2.49
N PRO A 214 -9.49 4.35 -3.50
CA PRO A 214 -9.20 5.11 -4.71
C PRO A 214 -10.48 5.55 -5.43
N PRO A 215 -10.64 6.87 -5.69
CA PRO A 215 -11.82 7.38 -6.39
C PRO A 215 -11.84 6.87 -7.84
N GLY A 216 -13.02 6.59 -8.37
CA GLY A 216 -13.19 6.17 -9.76
C GLY A 216 -12.90 4.70 -10.04
N SER A 217 -12.62 3.89 -9.01
CA SER A 217 -12.60 2.43 -9.12
C SER A 217 -13.92 1.94 -9.74
N ALA A 218 -13.85 1.06 -10.73
CA ALA A 218 -15.04 0.51 -11.40
C ALA A 218 -15.99 -0.19 -10.42
N VAL A 219 -15.43 -0.70 -9.32
CA VAL A 219 -16.11 -1.22 -8.15
C VAL A 219 -15.77 -0.34 -6.96
N ALA A 220 -16.78 0.23 -6.31
CA ALA A 220 -16.58 1.01 -5.09
C ALA A 220 -16.15 0.08 -3.96
N ILE A 221 -14.95 0.33 -3.41
CA ILE A 221 -14.41 -0.40 -2.27
C ILE A 221 -15.01 0.22 -1.00
N PRO A 222 -15.72 -0.55 -0.15
CA PRO A 222 -16.20 -0.04 1.14
C PRO A 222 -15.03 0.44 2.02
N VAL A 223 -15.26 1.48 2.83
CA VAL A 223 -14.31 1.85 3.88
C VAL A 223 -14.13 0.69 4.86
N TYR A 224 -12.95 0.59 5.45
CA TYR A 224 -12.55 -0.48 6.37
C TYR A 224 -12.54 -1.89 5.75
N SER A 225 -12.46 -2.00 4.42
CA SER A 225 -12.40 -3.31 3.75
C SER A 225 -11.07 -4.03 3.97
N GLN A 226 -11.15 -5.33 4.21
CA GLN A 226 -10.01 -6.24 4.18
C GLN A 226 -9.71 -6.58 2.73
N LEU A 227 -8.46 -6.42 2.36
CA LEU A 227 -8.01 -6.54 0.97
C LEU A 227 -7.21 -7.83 0.80
N ILE A 228 -7.37 -8.46 -0.35
CA ILE A 228 -6.57 -9.60 -0.76
C ILE A 228 -5.97 -9.27 -2.11
N PHE A 229 -4.65 -9.30 -2.18
CA PHE A 229 -3.90 -9.21 -3.44
C PHE A 229 -3.26 -10.55 -3.73
N THR A 230 -3.45 -11.05 -4.94
CA THR A 230 -2.60 -12.11 -5.51
C THR A 230 -1.65 -11.48 -6.51
N PHE A 231 -0.43 -11.99 -6.61
CA PHE A 231 0.58 -11.42 -7.49
C PHE A 231 1.56 -12.47 -8.06
N GLN A 232 2.16 -12.09 -9.18
CA GLN A 232 3.30 -12.74 -9.81
C GLN A 232 4.41 -11.70 -9.94
N LEU A 233 5.54 -11.88 -9.24
CA LEU A 233 6.64 -10.93 -9.13
C LEU A 233 7.73 -11.24 -10.16
N PHE A 234 7.82 -10.45 -11.22
CA PHE A 234 8.67 -10.74 -12.38
C PHE A 234 10.04 -10.06 -12.31
N GLU A 235 10.08 -8.77 -12.02
CA GLU A 235 11.32 -7.97 -11.99
C GLU A 235 11.32 -7.08 -10.75
N THR A 236 12.52 -6.69 -10.33
CA THR A 236 12.78 -5.70 -9.30
C THR A 236 13.94 -4.81 -9.75
N GLU A 237 13.88 -3.53 -9.40
CA GLU A 237 14.86 -2.49 -9.67
C GLU A 237 15.01 -1.64 -8.41
N ILE A 238 16.24 -1.20 -8.12
CA ILE A 238 16.55 -0.35 -6.97
C ILE A 238 15.83 0.99 -7.15
N GLY A 239 15.13 1.44 -6.10
CA GLY A 239 14.47 2.76 -6.05
C GLY A 239 15.47 3.91 -5.87
N ASP A 240 15.12 5.04 -6.46
CA ASP A 240 15.76 6.37 -6.41
C ASP A 240 14.66 7.34 -6.86
N GLN A 241 13.74 7.62 -5.93
CA GLN A 241 12.41 8.15 -6.24
C GLN A 241 12.45 9.63 -6.65
N ASP A 242 13.41 10.39 -6.15
CA ASP A 242 13.65 11.78 -6.50
C ASP A 242 14.77 11.96 -7.54
N GLY A 243 15.61 10.94 -7.76
CA GLY A 243 16.62 10.92 -8.79
C GLY A 243 17.90 11.67 -8.41
N ASP A 244 18.19 11.80 -7.11
CA ASP A 244 19.37 12.46 -6.59
C ASP A 244 20.63 11.55 -6.61
N GLY A 245 20.44 10.26 -6.91
CA GLY A 245 21.51 9.27 -7.04
C GLY A 245 21.81 8.49 -5.78
N VAL A 246 21.12 8.75 -4.66
CA VAL A 246 21.12 7.90 -3.47
C VAL A 246 19.99 6.87 -3.61
N PRO A 247 20.28 5.56 -3.59
CA PRO A 247 19.25 4.56 -3.56
C PRO A 247 18.35 4.71 -2.34
N SER A 248 17.03 4.72 -2.53
CA SER A 248 16.07 4.99 -1.46
C SER A 248 16.01 3.98 -0.33
N VAL A 249 16.62 2.82 -0.52
CA VAL A 249 16.84 1.86 0.57
C VAL A 249 17.94 2.31 1.55
N LEU A 250 18.84 3.21 1.13
CA LEU A 250 19.92 3.79 1.95
C LEU A 250 19.47 5.06 2.69
N GLU A 251 18.31 5.59 2.33
CA GLU A 251 17.68 6.76 2.92
C GLU A 251 16.80 6.40 4.14
N ASP A 252 16.63 5.09 4.42
CA ASP A 252 16.17 4.57 5.72
C ASP A 252 17.30 4.68 6.75
N VAL A 253 17.55 5.90 7.23
CA VAL A 253 18.67 6.26 8.11
C VAL A 253 18.63 5.46 9.40
N ASN A 254 17.43 5.22 9.93
CA ASN A 254 17.26 4.54 11.20
C ASN A 254 17.22 2.99 11.08
N GLY A 255 17.06 2.47 9.86
CA GLY A 255 17.13 1.05 9.51
C GLY A 255 15.91 0.24 9.94
N ASN A 256 14.74 0.89 10.08
CA ASN A 256 13.51 0.23 10.52
C ASN A 256 12.68 -0.34 9.35
N GLY A 257 13.06 -0.04 8.11
CA GLY A 257 12.36 -0.45 6.89
C GLY A 257 11.07 0.33 6.61
N LEU A 258 11.00 1.59 7.07
CA LEU A 258 9.90 2.54 6.84
C LEU A 258 10.49 3.86 6.34
N GLU A 259 10.76 3.93 5.04
CA GLU A 259 11.30 5.11 4.35
C GLU A 259 10.51 6.40 4.58
N GLU A 260 9.23 6.27 4.93
CA GLU A 260 8.30 7.39 5.10
C GLU A 260 8.53 8.16 6.40
N ASP A 261 9.30 7.63 7.36
CA ASP A 261 9.52 8.23 8.68
C ASP A 261 10.90 8.88 8.90
N ASP A 262 11.79 8.78 7.91
CA ASP A 262 13.09 9.48 7.90
C ASP A 262 12.97 10.81 7.13
N ASP A 263 13.03 11.91 7.87
CA ASP A 263 12.97 13.31 7.41
C ASP A 263 14.05 14.09 8.18
N THR A 264 15.24 14.23 7.56
CA THR A 264 16.47 14.66 8.24
C THR A 264 16.43 16.15 8.60
N ASP A 265 15.91 17.00 7.71
CA ASP A 265 15.82 18.46 7.92
C ASP A 265 14.49 18.91 8.58
N SER A 266 13.53 18.00 8.72
CA SER A 266 12.19 18.21 9.28
C SER A 266 11.30 19.17 8.47
N ASP A 267 11.43 19.19 7.14
CA ASP A 267 10.59 20.00 6.25
C ASP A 267 9.25 19.35 5.86
N ASN A 268 8.99 18.12 6.32
CA ASN A 268 7.86 17.23 5.97
C ASN A 268 7.99 16.54 4.60
N ARG A 269 9.20 16.36 4.11
CA ARG A 269 9.53 15.42 3.03
C ARG A 269 10.42 14.35 3.62
N SER A 270 10.05 13.10 3.38
CA SER A 270 10.94 12.01 3.72
C SER A 270 12.13 12.04 2.76
N ASN A 271 13.31 11.66 3.24
CA ASN A 271 14.56 11.70 2.48
C ASN A 271 14.39 11.12 1.06
N TYR A 272 13.75 9.94 0.94
CA TYR A 272 13.55 9.28 -0.35
C TYR A 272 12.78 10.05 -1.45
N VAL A 273 12.17 11.18 -1.12
CA VAL A 273 11.49 12.08 -2.07
C VAL A 273 12.01 13.52 -1.99
N ASP A 274 13.15 13.75 -1.34
CA ASP A 274 13.73 15.05 -1.10
C ASP A 274 15.17 15.21 -1.63
N PRO A 275 15.38 15.97 -2.72
CA PRO A 275 16.70 16.06 -3.35
C PRO A 275 17.71 16.96 -2.60
N ASP A 276 17.42 17.36 -1.36
CA ASP A 276 18.18 18.24 -0.46
C ASP A 276 17.94 17.76 0.97
N ASP A 277 18.34 16.51 1.24
CA ASP A 277 17.99 15.71 2.42
C ASP A 277 18.21 16.42 3.77
N ASP A 278 19.27 17.21 3.88
CA ASP A 278 19.67 17.91 5.11
C ASP A 278 19.28 19.40 5.15
N GLY A 279 18.70 19.90 4.06
CA GLY A 279 18.19 21.26 3.91
C GLY A 279 19.27 22.35 3.95
N ASP A 280 20.53 22.03 3.62
CA ASP A 280 21.63 23.00 3.59
C ASP A 280 21.61 23.91 2.33
N GLY A 281 20.86 23.49 1.31
CA GLY A 281 20.67 24.19 0.03
C GLY A 281 21.62 23.75 -1.08
N ARG A 282 22.42 22.70 -0.86
CA ARG A 282 23.20 21.97 -1.83
C ARG A 282 22.48 20.65 -2.12
N PRO A 283 22.16 20.34 -3.38
CA PRO A 283 21.45 19.10 -3.69
C PRO A 283 22.24 17.87 -3.29
N THR A 284 21.57 16.83 -2.77
CA THR A 284 22.16 15.54 -2.41
C THR A 284 23.07 14.97 -3.51
N GLU A 285 22.66 15.12 -4.78
CA GLU A 285 23.45 14.68 -5.95
C GLU A 285 24.86 15.30 -6.04
N ASP A 286 25.03 16.51 -5.51
CA ASP A 286 26.29 17.26 -5.51
C ASP A 286 27.18 16.88 -4.30
N GLU A 287 26.68 16.08 -3.36
CA GLU A 287 27.32 15.74 -2.09
C GLU A 287 27.83 14.30 -2.04
N ILE A 288 27.41 13.49 -3.00
CA ILE A 288 27.87 12.11 -3.19
C ILE A 288 28.93 12.02 -4.30
N GLU A 289 29.73 10.94 -4.28
CA GLU A 289 30.63 10.62 -5.40
C GLU A 289 30.23 9.30 -6.08
N ILE A 290 29.76 9.37 -7.32
CA ILE A 290 29.50 8.18 -8.14
C ILE A 290 30.79 7.76 -8.87
N ASN A 291 31.31 6.59 -8.52
CA ASN A 291 32.54 6.04 -9.09
C ASN A 291 32.33 5.50 -10.52
N GLU A 292 33.42 5.33 -11.28
CA GLU A 292 33.36 4.80 -12.66
C GLU A 292 32.74 3.40 -12.77
N ASP A 293 32.75 2.62 -11.68
CA ASP A 293 32.15 1.28 -11.61
C ASP A 293 30.69 1.27 -11.13
N GLY A 294 30.11 2.46 -10.86
CA GLY A 294 28.74 2.64 -10.39
C GLY A 294 28.57 2.52 -8.88
N THR A 295 29.64 2.33 -8.11
CA THR A 295 29.55 2.39 -6.64
C THR A 295 29.47 3.84 -6.15
N ILE A 296 28.77 4.09 -5.06
CA ILE A 296 28.61 5.42 -4.46
C ILE A 296 29.52 5.53 -3.24
N THR A 297 30.26 6.64 -3.15
CA THR A 297 30.95 7.06 -1.93
C THR A 297 30.13 8.16 -1.28
N PHE A 298 29.93 8.06 0.04
CA PHE A 298 29.32 9.09 0.87
C PHE A 298 30.44 9.79 1.66
N PRO A 299 30.84 11.01 1.27
CA PRO A 299 31.83 11.80 1.99
C PRO A 299 31.33 12.22 3.39
N ASP A 300 32.28 12.56 4.24
CA ASP A 300 32.11 13.18 5.57
C ASP A 300 33.24 14.23 5.63
N THR A 301 32.93 15.43 5.13
CA THR A 301 33.90 16.48 4.81
C THR A 301 34.47 17.13 6.07
N ASP A 302 33.67 17.25 7.13
CA ASP A 302 34.05 17.90 8.38
C ASP A 302 34.60 16.90 9.43
N GLY A 303 34.32 15.60 9.24
CA GLY A 303 34.82 14.48 10.02
C GLY A 303 34.08 14.22 11.34
N ASP A 304 32.83 14.65 11.45
CA ASP A 304 32.02 14.49 12.66
C ASP A 304 31.31 13.11 12.76
N GLY A 305 31.23 12.39 11.64
CA GLY A 305 30.67 11.04 11.53
C GLY A 305 29.26 10.98 10.92
N VAL A 306 28.68 12.11 10.51
CA VAL A 306 27.53 12.20 9.61
C VAL A 306 28.05 12.36 8.17
N VAL A 307 27.33 11.83 7.19
CA VAL A 307 27.72 11.95 5.77
C VAL A 307 27.16 13.25 5.21
N ASP A 308 27.87 13.86 4.26
CA ASP A 308 27.59 15.22 3.76
C ASP A 308 26.10 15.42 3.41
N TYR A 309 25.47 14.50 2.66
CA TYR A 309 24.05 14.63 2.27
C TYR A 309 23.03 14.52 3.43
N LEU A 310 23.48 14.22 4.64
CA LEU A 310 22.67 14.20 5.87
C LEU A 310 23.20 15.22 6.89
N ASP A 311 24.12 16.11 6.51
CA ASP A 311 24.89 16.98 7.40
C ASP A 311 24.89 18.46 6.99
N SER A 312 23.91 19.18 7.55
CA SER A 312 23.64 20.59 7.24
C SER A 312 24.78 21.59 7.55
N ASP A 313 25.86 21.16 8.21
CA ASP A 313 27.03 22.00 8.49
C ASP A 313 28.39 21.49 7.98
N SER A 314 28.37 20.57 6.99
CA SER A 314 29.55 19.98 6.34
C SER A 314 30.50 20.94 5.59
#